data_AF-A0A662PTQ9-F1
#
_entry.id   AF-A0A662PTQ9-F1
#
_cell.length_a   1.000
_cell.length_b   1.000
_cell.length_c   1.000
_cell.angle_alpha   90.00
_cell.angle_beta   90.00
_cell.angle_gamma   90.00
#
_symmetry.space_group_name_H-M   'P 1'
#
loop_
_entity.id
_entity.type
_entity.pdbx_description
1 polymer ?
#
loop_
_entity_poly.entity_id
_entity_poly.type
_entity_poly.pdbx_seq_one_letter_code
_entity_poly.pdbx_strand_id
1 'polypeptide(L)'
;MKLEELKSRMLKLLREDEEFRYAVAGLIGLDEILKRLDRHEAELVKLRQDVVELRREMVELRRDMVELREDMVKGFELVNRHISALGARWELMAEEAFREGLRGVLEKEMGFKVERWRTYDETGKVFGYPSEVEVDVTVKDEKLILIEVSSHMKASDIYQFKRKADLYEEKTGRKPDRLIAVTP
;
A
#
# COMPACT_ATOMS: atom_id res chain seq x y z
N MET A 1 37.65 46.11 -34.66
CA MET A 1 37.18 46.33 -36.04
C MET A 1 37.05 45.05 -36.86
N LYS A 2 38.14 44.35 -37.23
CA LYS A 2 38.06 43.19 -38.15
C LYS A 2 37.17 42.02 -37.67
N LEU A 3 37.12 41.73 -36.37
CA LEU A 3 36.31 40.64 -35.83
C LEU A 3 34.81 40.97 -35.75
N GLU A 4 34.45 42.21 -35.38
CA GLU A 4 33.07 42.72 -35.41
C GLU A 4 32.48 42.58 -36.82
N GLU A 5 33.26 43.00 -37.81
CA GLU A 5 32.86 42.99 -39.21
C GLU A 5 32.66 41.57 -39.74
N LEU A 6 33.53 40.63 -39.35
CA LEU A 6 33.39 39.21 -39.67
C LEU A 6 32.13 38.61 -39.03
N LYS A 7 31.87 38.87 -37.73
CA LYS A 7 30.66 38.39 -37.04
C LYS A 7 29.39 38.94 -37.70
N SER A 8 29.37 40.23 -38.02
CA SER A 8 28.23 40.86 -38.70
C SER A 8 27.98 40.24 -40.07
N ARG A 9 29.05 39.97 -40.83
CA ARG A 9 28.94 39.33 -42.16
C ARG A 9 28.48 37.88 -42.06
N MET A 10 28.96 37.12 -41.08
CA MET A 10 28.52 35.74 -40.82
C MET A 10 27.04 35.66 -40.45
N LEU A 11 26.56 36.57 -39.58
CA LEU A 11 25.14 36.65 -39.23
C LEU A 11 24.26 37.05 -40.42
N LYS A 12 24.75 37.93 -41.30
CA LYS A 12 24.06 38.30 -42.53
C LYS A 12 23.92 37.09 -43.47
N LEU A 13 25.00 36.33 -43.67
CA LEU A 13 24.97 35.09 -44.47
C LEU A 13 24.02 34.05 -43.88
N LEU A 14 24.02 33.85 -42.56
CA LEU A 14 23.06 32.92 -41.91
C LEU A 14 21.58 33.32 -42.10
N ARG A 15 21.28 34.59 -42.41
CA ARG A 15 19.90 35.08 -42.61
C ARG A 15 19.48 35.08 -44.08
N GLU A 16 20.38 35.47 -44.97
CA GLU A 16 20.08 35.73 -46.37
C GLU A 16 20.41 34.52 -47.27
N ASP A 17 21.40 33.70 -46.88
CA ASP A 17 21.82 32.52 -47.64
C ASP A 17 21.26 31.26 -46.95
N GLU A 18 20.41 30.54 -47.67
CA GLU A 18 19.76 29.33 -47.16
C GLU A 18 20.72 28.13 -47.17
N GLU A 19 21.53 27.98 -48.22
CA GLU A 19 22.49 26.87 -48.38
C GLU A 19 23.60 26.97 -47.32
N PHE A 20 24.16 28.17 -47.11
CA PHE A 20 25.16 28.39 -46.07
C PHE A 20 24.59 28.15 -44.67
N ARG A 21 23.35 28.54 -44.41
CA ARG A 21 22.67 28.34 -43.13
C ARG A 21 22.45 26.86 -42.81
N TYR A 22 22.00 26.06 -43.80
CA TYR A 22 21.85 24.62 -43.60
C TYR A 22 23.19 23.91 -43.43
N ALA A 23 24.22 24.32 -44.18
CA ALA A 23 25.58 23.78 -44.00
C ALA A 23 26.11 24.04 -42.59
N VAL A 24 25.96 25.28 -42.08
CA VAL A 24 26.35 25.63 -40.71
C VAL A 24 25.49 24.86 -39.69
N ALA A 25 24.17 24.77 -39.89
CA ALA A 25 23.26 24.01 -39.02
C ALA A 25 23.66 22.53 -38.92
N GLY A 26 24.04 21.91 -40.04
CA GLY A 26 24.58 20.55 -40.07
C GLY A 26 25.91 20.44 -39.31
N LEU A 27 26.85 21.36 -39.51
CA LEU A 27 28.16 21.37 -38.85
C LEU A 27 28.06 21.57 -37.32
N ILE A 28 27.11 22.39 -36.86
CA ILE A 28 26.88 22.61 -35.42
C ILE A 28 25.93 21.58 -34.79
N GLY A 29 25.53 20.56 -35.56
CA GLY A 29 24.80 19.40 -35.04
C GLY A 29 23.30 19.62 -34.82
N LEU A 30 22.67 20.64 -35.43
CA LEU A 30 21.21 20.79 -35.37
C LEU A 30 20.48 19.58 -35.94
N ASP A 31 21.03 18.93 -36.98
CA ASP A 31 20.44 17.74 -37.60
C ASP A 31 20.34 16.57 -36.59
N GLU A 32 21.37 16.37 -35.77
CA GLU A 32 21.38 15.35 -34.71
C GLU A 32 20.39 15.69 -33.58
N ILE A 33 20.22 16.98 -33.26
CA ILE A 33 19.22 17.42 -32.29
C ILE A 33 17.80 17.16 -32.80
N LEU A 34 17.50 17.47 -34.06
CA LEU A 34 16.19 17.22 -34.66
C LEU A 34 15.88 15.71 -34.66
N LYS A 35 16.83 14.87 -35.07
CA LYS A 35 16.68 13.39 -35.01
C LYS A 35 16.45 12.85 -33.59
N ARG A 36 16.98 13.51 -32.56
CA ARG A 36 16.70 13.15 -31.15
C ARG A 36 15.31 13.60 -30.73
N LEU A 37 14.88 14.79 -31.15
CA LEU A 37 13.52 15.29 -30.89
C LEU A 37 12.47 14.40 -31.53
N ASP A 38 12.66 13.97 -32.78
CA ASP A 38 11.74 13.05 -33.46
C ASP A 38 11.63 11.71 -32.72
N ARG A 39 12.77 11.18 -32.23
CA ARG A 39 12.78 9.97 -31.40
C ARG A 39 12.03 10.16 -30.09
N HIS A 40 12.26 11.27 -29.39
CA HIS A 40 11.55 11.57 -28.14
C HIS A 40 10.05 11.77 -28.38
N GLU A 41 9.64 12.40 -29.48
CA GLU A 41 8.24 12.54 -29.83
C GLU A 41 7.59 11.17 -30.02
N ALA A 42 8.25 10.24 -30.72
CA ALA A 42 7.78 8.87 -30.86
C ALA A 42 7.67 8.13 -29.51
N GLU A 43 8.62 8.33 -28.60
CA GLU A 43 8.55 7.78 -27.23
C GLU A 43 7.41 8.39 -26.41
N LEU A 44 7.17 9.69 -26.52
CA LEU A 44 6.06 10.37 -25.85
C LEU A 44 4.70 9.85 -26.34
N VAL A 45 4.57 9.55 -27.64
CA VAL A 45 3.35 8.94 -28.18
C VAL A 45 3.12 7.55 -27.58
N LYS A 46 4.17 6.71 -27.48
CA LYS A 46 4.07 5.39 -26.85
C LYS A 46 3.69 5.48 -25.37
N LEU A 47 4.37 6.33 -24.60
CA LEU A 47 4.05 6.56 -23.19
C LEU A 47 2.59 7.03 -23.01
N ARG A 48 2.09 7.85 -23.93
CA ARG A 48 0.69 8.30 -23.89
C ARG A 48 -0.28 7.16 -24.14
N GLN A 49 0.06 6.20 -25.01
CA GLN A 49 -0.73 4.99 -25.24
C GLN A 49 -0.73 4.10 -24.00
N ASP A 50 0.43 3.84 -23.40
CA ASP A 50 0.57 3.03 -22.17
C ASP A 50 -0.26 3.63 -21.02
N VAL A 51 -0.24 4.96 -20.85
CA VAL A 51 -1.06 5.65 -19.84
C VAL A 51 -2.56 5.47 -20.08
N VAL A 52 -2.99 5.43 -21.34
CA VAL A 52 -4.40 5.18 -21.67
C VAL A 52 -4.79 3.74 -21.36
N GLU A 53 -3.93 2.77 -21.65
CA GLU A 53 -4.15 1.35 -21.33
C GLU A 53 -4.20 1.12 -19.82
N LEU A 54 -3.22 1.62 -19.06
CA LEU A 54 -3.21 1.56 -17.60
C LEU A 54 -4.46 2.18 -16.98
N ARG A 55 -4.96 3.29 -17.55
CA ARG A 55 -6.22 3.90 -17.08
C ARG A 55 -7.42 3.00 -17.32
N ARG A 56 -7.45 2.24 -18.42
CA ARG A 56 -8.52 1.27 -18.69
C ARG A 56 -8.46 0.11 -17.69
N GLU A 57 -7.29 -0.48 -17.51
CA GLU A 57 -7.08 -1.55 -16.52
C GLU A 57 -7.46 -1.10 -15.10
N MET A 58 -7.09 0.12 -14.69
CA MET A 58 -7.51 0.66 -13.39
C MET A 58 -9.03 0.82 -13.24
N VAL A 59 -9.74 1.12 -14.33
CA VAL A 59 -11.21 1.23 -14.31
C VAL A 59 -11.84 -0.16 -14.18
N GLU A 60 -11.32 -1.16 -14.89
CA GLU A 60 -11.77 -2.55 -14.79
C GLU A 60 -11.50 -3.10 -13.38
N LEU A 61 -10.28 -2.95 -12.86
CA LEU A 61 -9.94 -3.37 -11.48
C LEU A 61 -10.84 -2.72 -10.43
N ARG A 62 -11.17 -1.42 -10.60
CA ARG A 62 -12.11 -0.74 -9.69
C ARG A 62 -13.50 -1.34 -9.75
N ARG A 63 -13.95 -1.73 -10.94
CA ARG A 63 -15.25 -2.39 -11.13
C ARG A 63 -15.25 -3.75 -10.46
N ASP A 64 -14.23 -4.58 -10.72
CA ASP A 64 -14.09 -5.90 -10.09
C ASP A 64 -14.05 -5.80 -8.57
N MET A 65 -13.37 -4.78 -8.03
CA MET A 65 -13.31 -4.53 -6.59
C MET A 65 -14.68 -4.14 -5.99
N VAL A 66 -15.51 -3.41 -6.75
CA VAL A 66 -16.89 -3.08 -6.34
C VAL A 66 -17.75 -4.35 -6.36
N GLU A 67 -17.69 -5.14 -7.43
CA GLU A 67 -18.45 -6.39 -7.55
C GLU A 67 -18.05 -7.38 -6.44
N LEU A 68 -16.76 -7.56 -6.18
CA LEU A 68 -16.26 -8.38 -5.07
C LEU A 68 -16.75 -7.89 -3.71
N ARG A 69 -16.77 -6.57 -3.49
CA ARG A 69 -17.28 -5.99 -2.25
C ARG A 69 -18.77 -6.26 -2.07
N GLU A 70 -19.56 -6.14 -3.13
CA GLU A 70 -21.00 -6.46 -3.09
C GLU A 70 -21.23 -7.94 -2.79
N ASP A 71 -20.47 -8.83 -3.43
CA ASP A 71 -20.56 -10.27 -3.20
C ASP A 71 -20.15 -10.67 -1.78
N MET A 72 -19.11 -10.03 -1.23
CA MET A 72 -18.74 -10.19 0.17
C MET A 72 -19.85 -9.76 1.11
N VAL A 73 -20.47 -8.58 0.90
CA VAL A 73 -21.58 -8.10 1.73
C VAL A 73 -22.75 -9.09 1.70
N LYS A 74 -23.15 -9.55 0.51
CA LYS A 74 -24.21 -10.57 0.36
C LYS A 74 -23.84 -11.89 1.04
N GLY A 75 -22.58 -12.31 0.93
CA GLY A 75 -22.04 -13.48 1.62
C GLY A 75 -22.14 -13.35 3.14
N PHE A 76 -21.72 -12.21 3.70
CA PHE A 76 -21.84 -11.92 5.13
C PHE A 76 -23.29 -11.84 5.60
N GLU A 77 -24.21 -11.27 4.82
CA GLU A 77 -25.64 -11.28 5.13
C GLU A 77 -26.24 -12.68 5.13
N LEU A 78 -25.82 -13.55 4.19
CA LEU A 78 -26.26 -14.94 4.15
C LEU A 78 -25.77 -15.70 5.38
N VAL A 79 -24.49 -15.53 5.72
CA VAL A 79 -23.88 -16.09 6.94
C VAL A 79 -24.63 -15.58 8.17
N ASN A 80 -24.85 -14.27 8.30
CA ASN A 80 -25.60 -13.68 9.41
C ASN A 80 -27.03 -14.23 9.54
N ARG A 81 -27.73 -14.47 8.42
CA ARG A 81 -29.07 -15.08 8.44
C ARG A 81 -29.06 -16.53 8.93
N HIS A 82 -28.07 -17.32 8.51
CA HIS A 82 -27.92 -18.71 8.97
C HIS A 82 -27.50 -18.76 10.45
N ILE A 83 -26.71 -17.78 10.89
CA ILE A 83 -26.24 -17.63 12.27
C ILE A 83 -27.36 -17.14 13.21
N SER A 84 -28.18 -16.19 12.76
CA SER A 84 -29.30 -15.64 13.55
C SER A 84 -30.34 -16.70 13.92
N ALA A 85 -30.42 -17.79 13.15
CA ALA A 85 -31.26 -18.94 13.46
C ALA A 85 -30.75 -19.80 14.63
N LEU A 86 -29.51 -19.60 15.11
CA LEU A 86 -28.83 -20.47 16.09
C LEU A 86 -28.59 -19.83 17.48
N GLY A 87 -28.93 -18.56 17.69
CA GLY A 87 -28.99 -17.92 19.01
C GLY A 87 -27.64 -17.57 19.68
N ALA A 88 -27.72 -16.96 20.88
CA ALA A 88 -26.64 -16.26 21.61
C ALA A 88 -25.37 -17.06 21.96
N ARG A 89 -25.36 -18.39 21.76
CA ARG A 89 -24.11 -19.19 21.89
C ARG A 89 -23.19 -19.09 20.67
N TRP A 90 -23.69 -18.56 19.56
CA TRP A 90 -22.94 -18.45 18.31
C TRP A 90 -22.17 -17.13 18.14
N GLU A 91 -22.50 -16.05 18.85
CA GLU A 91 -21.73 -14.79 18.79
C GLU A 91 -20.24 -15.02 19.08
N LEU A 92 -19.92 -15.84 20.09
CA LEU A 92 -18.55 -16.23 20.44
C LEU A 92 -17.89 -17.14 19.38
N MET A 93 -18.65 -18.05 18.76
CA MET A 93 -18.14 -18.96 17.73
C MET A 93 -17.92 -18.26 16.38
N ALA A 94 -18.79 -17.29 16.04
CA ALA A 94 -18.63 -16.44 14.88
C ALA A 94 -17.40 -15.52 15.02
N GLU A 95 -17.17 -14.99 16.22
CA GLU A 95 -16.00 -14.16 16.49
C GLU A 95 -14.70 -14.96 16.38
N GLU A 96 -14.62 -16.16 16.98
CA GLU A 96 -13.42 -17.00 16.85
C GLU A 96 -13.21 -17.46 15.40
N ALA A 97 -14.27 -17.87 14.68
CA ALA A 97 -14.17 -18.24 13.27
C ALA A 97 -13.73 -17.06 12.38
N PHE A 98 -14.21 -15.85 12.68
CA PHE A 98 -13.79 -14.63 12.00
C PHE A 98 -12.32 -14.30 12.31
N ARG A 99 -11.91 -14.43 13.56
CA ARG A 99 -10.52 -14.24 14.00
C ARG A 99 -9.58 -15.21 13.31
N GLU A 100 -9.94 -16.50 13.26
CA GLU A 100 -9.17 -17.52 12.54
C GLU A 100 -9.15 -17.27 11.02
N GLY A 101 -10.26 -16.79 10.44
CA GLY A 101 -10.32 -16.40 9.03
C GLY A 101 -9.35 -15.27 8.69
N LEU A 102 -9.35 -14.19 9.47
CA LEU A 102 -8.41 -13.08 9.32
C LEU A 102 -6.96 -13.51 9.60
N ARG A 103 -6.72 -14.37 10.59
CA ARG A 103 -5.40 -14.95 10.84
C ARG A 103 -4.93 -15.74 9.62
N GLY A 104 -5.79 -16.56 9.03
CA GLY A 104 -5.50 -17.30 7.81
C GLY A 104 -5.12 -16.39 6.62
N VAL A 105 -5.75 -15.22 6.49
CA VAL A 105 -5.37 -14.21 5.48
C VAL A 105 -3.99 -13.62 5.80
N LEU A 106 -3.72 -13.26 7.05
CA LEU A 106 -2.42 -12.74 7.47
C LEU A 106 -1.29 -13.76 7.22
N GLU A 107 -1.56 -15.04 7.42
CA GLU A 107 -0.57 -16.10 7.20
C GLU A 107 -0.37 -16.41 5.70
N LYS A 108 -1.46 -16.61 4.95
CA LYS A 108 -1.39 -17.06 3.55
C LYS A 108 -1.05 -15.94 2.57
N GLU A 109 -1.67 -14.77 2.72
CA GLU A 109 -1.54 -13.66 1.77
C GLU A 109 -0.39 -12.70 2.14
N MET A 110 -0.17 -12.48 3.44
CA MET A 110 0.86 -11.53 3.92
C MET A 110 2.16 -12.21 4.39
N GLY A 111 2.18 -13.56 4.44
CA GLY A 111 3.35 -14.34 4.86
C GLY A 111 3.77 -14.10 6.31
N PHE A 112 2.85 -13.64 7.17
CA PHE A 112 3.13 -13.56 8.61
C PHE A 112 3.07 -14.94 9.23
N LYS A 113 3.94 -15.22 10.20
CA LYS A 113 3.75 -16.37 11.09
C LYS A 113 3.15 -15.85 12.38
N VAL A 114 1.87 -16.09 12.61
CA VAL A 114 1.14 -15.53 13.75
C VAL A 114 1.12 -16.56 14.87
N GLU A 115 1.69 -16.23 16.02
CA GLU A 115 1.73 -17.07 17.21
C GLU A 115 0.93 -16.42 18.33
N ARG A 116 0.09 -17.20 19.01
CA ARG A 116 -0.74 -16.70 20.12
C ARG A 116 0.09 -16.68 21.40
N TRP A 117 0.31 -15.49 21.96
CA TRP A 117 0.96 -15.34 23.26
C TRP A 117 -0.11 -15.19 24.35
N ARG A 118 0.04 -15.95 25.44
CA ARG A 118 -0.87 -15.96 26.59
C ARG A 118 -0.08 -15.76 27.88
N THR A 119 -0.59 -14.93 28.76
CA THR A 119 -0.04 -14.73 30.11
C THR A 119 -1.15 -14.42 31.11
N TYR A 120 -0.85 -14.55 32.40
CA TYR A 120 -1.73 -14.08 33.46
C TYR A 120 -1.24 -12.72 33.95
N ASP A 121 -2.12 -11.72 33.94
CA ASP A 121 -1.86 -10.40 34.50
C ASP A 121 -2.31 -10.39 35.96
N GLU A 122 -1.35 -10.50 36.87
CA GLU A 122 -1.62 -10.55 38.32
C GLU A 122 -2.04 -9.19 38.88
N THR A 123 -1.69 -8.11 38.20
CA THR A 123 -1.91 -6.73 38.66
C THR A 123 -3.23 -6.14 38.16
N GLY A 124 -3.82 -6.76 37.14
CA GLY A 124 -4.98 -6.22 36.44
C GLY A 124 -4.67 -4.97 35.63
N LYS A 125 -3.44 -4.81 35.14
CA LYS A 125 -3.02 -3.70 34.28
C LYS A 125 -3.88 -3.58 33.02
N VAL A 126 -4.26 -4.69 32.39
CA VAL A 126 -5.00 -4.67 31.11
C VAL A 126 -6.48 -4.39 31.31
N PHE A 127 -7.15 -5.15 32.18
CA PHE A 127 -8.61 -5.12 32.34
C PHE A 127 -9.10 -4.49 33.65
N GLY A 128 -8.18 -4.04 34.52
CA GLY A 128 -8.51 -3.46 35.84
C GLY A 128 -8.68 -4.49 36.96
N TYR A 129 -8.50 -5.78 36.67
CA TYR A 129 -8.54 -6.89 37.62
C TYR A 129 -7.66 -8.06 37.13
N PRO A 130 -7.19 -8.96 38.01
CA PRO A 130 -6.33 -10.06 37.61
C PRO A 130 -7.02 -11.04 36.66
N SER A 131 -6.37 -11.38 35.54
CA SER A 131 -7.01 -12.12 34.45
C SER A 131 -6.00 -12.67 33.44
N GLU A 132 -6.42 -13.68 32.65
CA GLU A 132 -5.66 -14.09 31.46
C GLU A 132 -5.72 -13.03 30.36
N VAL A 133 -4.57 -12.79 29.73
CA VAL A 133 -4.41 -11.87 28.62
C VAL A 133 -3.82 -12.63 27.45
N GLU A 134 -4.45 -12.47 26.29
CA GLU A 134 -4.00 -13.04 25.03
C GLU A 134 -3.78 -11.94 24.00
N VAL A 135 -2.75 -12.12 23.17
CA VAL A 135 -2.46 -11.28 22.01
C VAL A 135 -1.71 -12.10 20.96
N ASP A 136 -1.97 -11.82 19.69
CA ASP A 136 -1.28 -12.46 18.59
C ASP A 136 0.04 -11.73 18.31
N VAL A 137 1.10 -12.49 18.05
CA VAL A 137 2.47 -11.99 17.86
C VAL A 137 3.02 -12.53 16.55
N THR A 138 3.73 -11.71 15.80
CA THR A 138 4.50 -12.16 14.64
C THR A 138 5.87 -11.49 14.60
N VAL A 139 6.83 -12.17 13.98
CA VAL A 139 8.15 -11.61 13.68
C VAL A 139 8.34 -11.66 12.17
N LYS A 140 8.51 -10.50 11.54
CA LYS A 140 8.78 -10.38 10.10
C LYS A 140 9.88 -9.34 9.88
N ASP A 141 10.87 -9.68 9.07
CA ASP A 141 12.03 -8.83 8.78
C ASP A 141 12.70 -8.30 10.07
N GLU A 142 12.92 -9.21 11.02
CA GLU A 142 13.49 -8.93 12.36
C GLU A 142 12.65 -7.99 13.26
N LYS A 143 11.47 -7.56 12.81
CA LYS A 143 10.56 -6.69 13.59
C LYS A 143 9.52 -7.51 14.32
N LEU A 144 9.39 -7.26 15.62
CA LEU A 144 8.36 -7.81 16.49
C LEU A 144 7.07 -7.00 16.34
N ILE A 145 5.99 -7.66 15.96
CA ILE A 145 4.69 -7.04 15.71
C ILE A 145 3.65 -7.75 16.58
N LEU A 146 2.90 -6.98 17.36
CA LEU A 146 1.69 -7.46 18.01
C LEU A 146 0.49 -7.15 17.13
N ILE A 147 -0.44 -8.10 17.07
CA ILE A 147 -1.66 -8.03 16.28
C ILE A 147 -2.85 -8.27 17.20
N GLU A 148 -3.84 -7.39 17.15
CA GLU A 148 -5.16 -7.61 17.74
C GLU A 148 -6.18 -7.73 16.62
N VAL A 149 -6.98 -8.80 16.65
CA VAL A 149 -7.99 -9.08 15.64
C VAL A 149 -9.36 -9.11 16.30
N SER A 150 -10.25 -8.21 15.87
CA SER A 150 -11.61 -8.12 16.40
C SER A 150 -12.63 -7.83 15.29
N SER A 151 -13.83 -8.41 15.39
CA SER A 151 -14.96 -8.14 14.49
C SER A 151 -15.53 -6.73 14.65
N HIS A 152 -15.20 -6.05 15.75
CA HIS A 152 -15.56 -4.66 16.00
C HIS A 152 -14.58 -4.04 17.00
N MET A 153 -14.16 -2.79 16.77
CA MET A 153 -13.26 -2.08 17.68
C MET A 153 -13.81 -0.72 18.08
N LYS A 154 -13.82 -0.48 19.39
CA LYS A 154 -14.08 0.80 20.04
C LYS A 154 -12.78 1.41 20.53
N ALA A 155 -12.81 2.69 20.89
CA ALA A 155 -11.66 3.38 21.45
C ALA A 155 -11.10 2.69 22.71
N SER A 156 -11.98 2.11 23.54
CA SER A 156 -11.59 1.31 24.72
C SER A 156 -10.68 0.13 24.37
N ASP A 157 -10.93 -0.50 23.23
CA ASP A 157 -10.27 -1.73 22.81
C ASP A 157 -8.86 -1.42 22.31
N ILE A 158 -8.68 -0.25 21.67
CA ILE A 158 -7.35 0.30 21.33
C ILE A 158 -6.52 0.54 22.59
N TYR A 159 -7.12 1.15 23.63
CA TYR A 159 -6.43 1.38 24.90
C TYR A 159 -6.09 0.06 25.60
N GLN A 160 -6.99 -0.92 25.58
CA GLN A 160 -6.72 -2.26 26.11
C GLN A 160 -5.57 -2.92 25.35
N PHE A 161 -5.57 -2.87 24.02
CA PHE A 161 -4.50 -3.44 23.20
C PHE A 161 -3.14 -2.77 23.49
N LYS A 162 -3.12 -1.45 23.69
CA LYS A 162 -1.89 -0.77 24.12
C LYS A 162 -1.39 -1.28 25.48
N ARG A 163 -2.30 -1.49 26.45
CA ARG A 163 -1.94 -2.06 27.75
C ARG A 163 -1.46 -3.51 27.65
N LYS A 164 -2.03 -4.31 26.73
CA LYS A 164 -1.53 -5.65 26.42
C LYS A 164 -0.09 -5.59 25.89
N ALA A 165 0.22 -4.64 25.01
CA ALA A 165 1.58 -4.46 24.50
C ALA A 165 2.57 -4.07 25.60
N ASP A 166 2.17 -3.21 26.53
CA ASP A 166 3.02 -2.82 27.66
C ASP A 166 3.24 -4.01 28.63
N LEU A 167 2.20 -4.83 28.85
CA LEU A 167 2.33 -6.07 29.64
C LEU A 167 3.25 -7.08 28.94
N TYR A 168 3.16 -7.20 27.62
CA TYR A 168 4.04 -8.05 26.82
C TYR A 168 5.51 -7.62 26.98
N GLU A 169 5.79 -6.31 26.84
CA GLU A 169 7.14 -5.77 27.01
C GLU A 169 7.70 -6.05 28.42
N GLU A 170 6.90 -5.86 29.47
CA GLU A 170 7.30 -6.15 30.84
C GLU A 170 7.58 -7.64 31.10
N LYS A 171 6.73 -8.54 30.59
CA LYS A 171 6.85 -9.98 30.82
C LYS A 171 7.95 -10.64 29.98
N THR A 172 8.22 -10.11 28.79
CA THR A 172 9.17 -10.72 27.85
C THR A 172 10.50 -9.97 27.75
N GLY A 173 10.57 -8.73 28.23
CA GLY A 173 11.71 -7.84 28.05
C GLY A 173 11.91 -7.36 26.60
N ARG A 174 10.97 -7.67 25.69
CA ARG A 174 11.06 -7.32 24.28
C ARG A 174 10.02 -6.28 23.92
N LYS A 175 10.46 -5.13 23.45
CA LYS A 175 9.59 -4.06 22.99
C LYS A 175 9.04 -4.37 21.59
N PRO A 176 7.72 -4.34 21.38
CA PRO A 176 7.12 -4.45 20.06
C PRO A 176 7.49 -3.24 19.19
N ASP A 177 7.94 -3.49 17.96
CA ASP A 177 8.27 -2.45 16.97
C ASP A 177 7.01 -1.82 16.37
N ARG A 178 5.93 -2.61 16.26
CA ARG A 178 4.63 -2.18 15.73
C ARG A 178 3.48 -2.85 16.44
N LEU A 179 2.37 -2.12 16.52
CA LEU A 179 1.06 -2.63 16.94
C LEU A 179 0.13 -2.51 15.73
N ILE A 180 -0.53 -3.61 15.37
CA ILE A 180 -1.51 -3.64 14.28
C ILE A 180 -2.84 -4.09 14.86
N ALA A 181 -3.90 -3.36 14.58
CA ALA A 181 -5.24 -3.77 14.95
C ALA A 181 -6.07 -3.98 13.68
N VAL A 182 -6.73 -5.13 13.59
CA VAL A 182 -7.44 -5.59 12.38
C VAL A 182 -8.91 -5.76 12.72
N THR A 183 -9.76 -5.06 11.96
CA THR A 183 -11.22 -5.07 12.11
C THR A 183 -11.86 -4.85 10.72
N PRO A 184 -13.12 -5.30 10.48
CA PRO A 184 -13.84 -5.06 9.23
C PRO A 184 -13.94 -3.59 8.81
#